data_AF-A0A2J0MRI5-F1
#
_entry.id   AF-A0A2J0MRI5-F1
#
_cell.length_a   1.000
_cell.length_b   1.000
_cell.length_c   1.000
_cell.angle_alpha   90.00
_cell.angle_beta   90.00
_cell.angle_gamma   90.00
#
_symmetry.space_group_name_H-M   'P 1'
#
loop_
_entity.id
_entity.type
_entity.pdbx_description
1 polymer ?
#
loop_
_entity_poly.entity_id
_entity_poly.type
_entity_poly.pdbx_seq_one_letter_code
_entity_poly.pdbx_strand_id
1 'polypeptide(L)'
;MFKSAKIKLTTWYVTIIMLISIAFSIFAYMGIAAGTKKASEVQHRRFERQYIRFERPEPLLDIDALIEIRNKTLVTLIIFDVAVLGISWALGYFLAGKTLKPIENMLEKQKRFVSDAAHELRTPSTAAKTELEVALRDKKLSHNFNNFRLAGLLRR
;
A
#
# COMPACT_ATOMS: atom_id res chain seq x y z
N MET A 1 -7.49 -0.56 20.74
CA MET A 1 -6.17 -0.33 20.09
C MET A 1 -6.22 -0.34 18.56
N PHE A 2 -6.95 -1.26 17.90
CA PHE A 2 -7.00 -1.33 16.43
C PHE A 2 -7.70 -0.16 15.72
N LYS A 3 -8.68 0.51 16.35
CA LYS A 3 -9.38 1.67 15.76
C LYS A 3 -8.45 2.87 15.52
N SER A 4 -7.56 3.18 16.47
CA SER A 4 -6.63 4.30 16.34
C SER A 4 -5.53 4.06 15.31
N ALA A 5 -5.11 2.80 15.12
CA ALA A 5 -4.17 2.41 14.07
C ALA A 5 -4.77 2.60 12.66
N LYS A 6 -6.04 2.19 12.47
CA LYS A 6 -6.76 2.42 11.20
C LYS A 6 -6.87 3.90 10.86
N ILE A 7 -7.27 4.72 11.83
CA ILE A 7 -7.39 6.18 11.64
C ILE A 7 -6.04 6.78 11.25
N LYS A 8 -4.96 6.45 11.96
CA LYS A 8 -3.61 6.96 11.63
C LYS A 8 -3.16 6.58 10.22
N LEU A 9 -3.40 5.33 9.77
CA LEU A 9 -3.07 4.92 8.40
C LEU A 9 -3.89 5.70 7.37
N THR A 10 -5.21 5.79 7.56
CA THR A 10 -6.08 6.51 6.62
C THR A 10 -5.73 7.99 6.54
N THR A 11 -5.34 8.61 7.65
CA THR A 11 -4.86 10.00 7.66
C THR A 11 -3.64 10.15 6.75
N TRP A 12 -2.62 9.30 6.90
CA TRP A 12 -1.43 9.36 6.05
C TRP A 12 -1.72 9.11 4.57
N TYR A 13 -2.57 8.12 4.24
CA TYR A 13 -2.97 7.87 2.85
C TYR A 13 -3.71 9.07 2.25
N VAL A 14 -4.68 9.63 2.96
CA VAL A 14 -5.43 10.79 2.50
C VAL A 14 -4.53 12.00 2.33
N THR A 15 -3.59 12.24 3.25
CA THR A 15 -2.62 13.34 3.13
C THR A 15 -1.73 13.20 1.88
N ILE A 16 -1.24 11.99 1.58
CA ILE A 16 -0.41 11.74 0.39
C ILE A 16 -1.24 11.94 -0.88
N ILE A 17 -2.44 11.36 -0.95
CA ILE A 17 -3.33 11.51 -2.10
C ILE A 17 -3.71 12.99 -2.32
N MET A 18 -3.99 13.70 -1.23
CA MET A 18 -4.31 15.12 -1.27
C MET A 18 -3.13 15.96 -1.80
N LEU A 19 -1.90 15.68 -1.36
CA LEU A 19 -0.71 16.37 -1.88
C LEU A 19 -0.51 16.14 -3.37
N ILE A 20 -0.70 14.90 -3.84
CA ILE A 20 -0.61 14.55 -5.26
C ILE A 20 -1.70 15.31 -6.05
N SER A 21 -2.93 15.33 -5.57
CA SER A 21 -4.04 16.05 -6.21
C SER A 21 -3.83 17.55 -6.26
N ILE A 22 -3.27 18.15 -5.19
CA ILE A 22 -2.96 19.60 -5.16
C ILE A 22 -1.86 19.93 -6.16
N ALA A 23 -0.78 19.14 -6.19
CA ALA A 23 0.31 19.34 -7.15
C ALA A 23 -0.20 19.22 -8.60
N PHE A 24 -1.05 18.22 -8.87
CA PHE A 24 -1.70 18.04 -10.17
C PHE A 24 -2.61 19.23 -10.54
N SER A 25 -3.42 19.73 -9.60
CA SER A 25 -4.30 20.88 -9.81
C SER A 25 -3.54 22.17 -10.14
N ILE A 26 -2.48 22.46 -9.38
CA ILE A 26 -1.60 23.63 -9.64
C ILE A 26 -0.99 23.54 -11.04
N PHE A 27 -0.54 22.34 -11.41
CA PHE A 27 0.06 22.11 -12.72
C PHE A 27 -0.96 22.29 -13.86
N ALA A 28 -2.15 21.71 -13.72
CA ALA A 28 -3.24 21.87 -14.68
C ALA A 28 -3.62 23.35 -14.85
N TYR A 29 -3.71 24.11 -13.75
CA TYR A 29 -3.98 25.53 -13.78
C TYR A 29 -2.88 26.33 -14.50
N MET A 30 -1.60 26.03 -14.24
CA MET A 30 -0.48 26.65 -14.94
C MET A 30 -0.50 26.35 -16.44
N GLY A 31 -0.82 25.12 -16.84
CA GLY A 31 -0.96 24.74 -18.26
C GLY A 31 -2.04 25.55 -18.97
N ILE A 32 -3.21 25.70 -18.33
CA ILE A 32 -4.33 26.48 -18.88
C ILE A 32 -3.99 27.98 -18.92
N ALA A 33 -3.42 28.53 -17.84
CA ALA A 33 -3.06 29.94 -17.74
C ALA A 33 -1.94 30.37 -18.71
N ALA A 34 -1.02 29.45 -19.04
CA ALA A 34 0.01 29.70 -20.05
C ALA A 34 -0.58 29.73 -21.48
N GLY A 35 -1.65 28.98 -21.74
CA GLY A 35 -2.36 28.97 -23.01
C GLY A 35 -3.15 30.25 -23.30
N THR A 36 -3.79 30.83 -22.28
CA THR A 36 -4.67 32.00 -22.46
C THR A 36 -3.91 33.31 -22.67
N LYS A 37 -2.72 33.47 -22.08
CA LYS A 37 -1.94 34.73 -22.15
C LYS A 37 -1.42 35.08 -23.55
N LYS A 38 -1.21 34.10 -24.44
CA LYS A 38 -0.76 34.36 -25.82
C LYS A 38 -1.88 34.74 -26.78
N ALA A 39 -3.11 34.28 -26.54
CA ALA A 39 -4.26 34.64 -27.36
C ALA A 39 -4.60 36.13 -27.29
N SER A 40 -4.37 36.78 -26.14
CA SER A 40 -4.65 38.22 -25.96
C SER A 40 -3.62 39.15 -26.61
N GLU A 41 -2.35 38.75 -26.70
CA GLU A 41 -1.28 39.59 -27.26
C GLU A 41 -1.30 39.66 -28.80
N VAL A 42 -1.71 38.58 -29.47
CA VAL A 42 -1.88 38.58 -30.94
C VAL A 42 -3.05 39.46 -31.36
N GLN A 43 -4.08 39.59 -30.52
CA GLN A 43 -5.17 40.55 -30.75
C GLN A 43 -4.70 42.00 -30.55
N HIS A 44 -4.02 42.35 -29.46
CA HIS A 44 -3.72 43.76 -29.15
C HIS A 44 -2.76 44.44 -30.14
N ARG A 45 -1.77 43.74 -30.70
CA ARG A 45 -0.87 44.36 -31.71
C ARG A 45 -1.53 44.60 -33.07
N ARG A 46 -2.68 43.99 -33.35
CA ARG A 46 -3.47 44.25 -34.57
C ARG A 46 -4.45 45.42 -34.38
N PHE A 47 -4.92 45.66 -33.16
CA PHE A 47 -5.88 46.75 -32.89
C PHE A 47 -5.28 48.16 -32.99
N GLU A 48 -4.01 48.39 -32.60
CA GLU A 48 -3.45 49.75 -32.67
C GLU A 48 -3.06 50.23 -34.07
N ARG A 49 -2.82 49.33 -35.05
CA ARG A 49 -2.54 49.76 -36.44
C ARG A 49 -3.78 49.89 -37.33
N GLN A 50 -4.94 49.45 -36.87
CA GLN A 50 -6.14 49.30 -37.71
C GLN A 50 -7.30 50.22 -37.29
N TYR A 51 -6.99 51.42 -36.80
CA TYR A 51 -7.99 52.50 -36.62
C TYR A 51 -8.19 53.37 -37.87
N ILE A 52 -7.50 53.08 -38.97
CA ILE A 52 -7.71 53.75 -40.26
C ILE A 52 -8.26 52.73 -41.25
N ARG A 53 -9.51 52.97 -41.67
CA ARG A 53 -10.33 52.23 -42.67
C ARG A 53 -11.35 51.28 -42.05
N PHE A 54 -12.60 51.75 -42.06
CA PHE A 54 -13.83 51.02 -41.80
C PHE A 54 -13.93 49.82 -42.74
N GLU A 55 -13.48 48.65 -42.29
CA GLU A 55 -13.87 47.35 -42.82
C GLU A 55 -13.81 46.42 -41.61
N ARG A 56 -14.96 46.06 -41.03
CA ARG A 56 -15.02 45.20 -39.84
C ARG A 56 -14.49 43.81 -40.22
N PRO A 57 -13.35 43.32 -39.69
CA PRO A 57 -13.04 41.91 -39.78
C PRO A 57 -13.89 41.20 -38.71
N GLU A 58 -14.79 40.33 -39.15
CA GLU A 58 -15.50 39.37 -38.30
C GLU A 58 -14.50 38.66 -37.35
N PRO A 59 -14.80 38.52 -36.05
CA PRO A 59 -14.01 37.68 -35.16
C PRO A 59 -14.39 36.23 -35.45
N LEU A 60 -13.88 35.65 -36.55
CA LEU A 60 -13.89 34.20 -36.66
C LEU A 60 -12.94 33.66 -35.59
N LEU A 61 -13.47 32.79 -34.74
CA LEU A 61 -12.69 31.92 -33.87
C LEU A 61 -11.46 31.46 -34.66
N ASP A 62 -10.27 31.91 -34.27
CA ASP A 62 -9.02 31.49 -34.88
C ASP A 62 -8.79 30.05 -34.46
N ILE A 63 -9.38 29.13 -35.23
CA ILE A 63 -9.41 27.69 -34.96
C ILE A 63 -7.96 27.18 -34.87
N ASP A 64 -7.03 27.78 -35.62
CA ASP A 64 -5.62 27.42 -35.60
C ASP A 64 -4.95 27.81 -34.28
N ALA A 65 -5.23 29.02 -33.76
CA ALA A 65 -4.75 29.44 -32.44
C ALA A 65 -5.32 28.56 -31.31
N LEU A 66 -6.58 28.14 -31.39
CA LEU A 66 -7.20 27.23 -30.42
C LEU A 66 -6.59 25.82 -30.48
N ILE A 67 -6.27 25.32 -31.67
CA ILE A 67 -5.59 24.04 -31.87
C ILE A 67 -4.17 24.09 -31.30
N GLU A 68 -3.44 25.20 -31.49
CA GLU A 68 -2.09 25.36 -30.94
C GLU A 68 -2.10 25.37 -29.40
N ILE A 69 -3.03 26.10 -28.79
CA ILE A 69 -3.19 26.16 -27.33
C ILE A 69 -3.55 24.78 -26.77
N ARG A 70 -4.47 24.07 -27.43
CA ARG A 70 -4.85 22.71 -27.05
C ARG A 70 -3.64 21.76 -27.10
N ASN A 71 -2.89 21.73 -28.21
CA ASN A 71 -1.75 20.83 -28.36
C ASN A 71 -0.62 21.12 -27.36
N LYS A 72 -0.29 22.40 -27.12
CA LYS A 72 0.72 22.76 -26.11
C LYS A 72 0.29 22.36 -24.70
N THR A 73 -0.99 22.54 -24.37
CA THR A 73 -1.54 22.12 -23.07
C THR A 73 -1.51 20.61 -22.91
N LEU A 74 -1.91 19.84 -23.95
CA LEU A 74 -1.87 18.38 -23.94
C LEU A 74 -0.46 17.82 -23.78
N VAL A 75 0.52 18.34 -24.53
CA VAL A 75 1.92 17.92 -24.42
C VAL A 75 2.46 18.17 -23.00
N THR A 76 2.15 19.33 -22.43
CA THR A 76 2.58 19.69 -21.08
C THR A 76 1.95 18.77 -20.03
N LEU A 77 0.66 18.45 -20.17
CA LEU A 77 -0.04 17.49 -19.30
C LEU A 77 0.59 16.09 -19.37
N ILE A 78 0.83 15.59 -20.58
CA ILE A 78 1.42 14.26 -20.80
C ILE A 78 2.83 14.16 -20.19
N ILE A 79 3.67 15.17 -20.38
CA ILE A 79 5.03 15.17 -19.81
C ILE A 79 4.97 15.08 -18.27
N PHE A 80 4.05 15.80 -17.65
CA PHE A 80 3.88 15.77 -16.20
C PHE A 80 3.32 14.44 -15.69
N ASP A 81 2.30 13.89 -16.34
CA ASP A 81 1.74 12.58 -15.96
C ASP A 81 2.82 11.50 -16.04
N VAL A 82 3.63 11.51 -17.10
CA VAL A 82 4.78 10.60 -17.25
C VAL A 82 5.81 10.82 -16.15
N ALA A 83 6.11 12.08 -15.79
CA ALA A 83 7.04 12.38 -14.70
C ALA A 83 6.52 11.89 -13.35
N VAL A 84 5.24 12.13 -13.02
CA VAL A 84 4.60 11.66 -11.79
C VAL A 84 4.56 10.14 -11.74
N LEU A 85 4.22 9.47 -12.85
CA LEU A 85 4.23 8.01 -12.94
C LEU A 85 5.63 7.45 -12.73
N GLY A 86 6.64 8.03 -13.38
CA GLY A 86 8.03 7.62 -13.21
C GLY A 86 8.51 7.76 -11.77
N ILE A 87 8.25 8.91 -11.14
CA ILE A 87 8.60 9.16 -9.73
C ILE A 87 7.86 8.20 -8.80
N SER A 88 6.56 7.99 -9.01
CA SER A 88 5.73 7.11 -8.19
C SER A 88 6.17 5.66 -8.29
N TRP A 89 6.50 5.20 -9.50
CA TRP A 89 7.01 3.85 -9.74
C TRP A 89 8.37 3.64 -9.08
N ALA A 90 9.29 4.59 -9.22
CA ALA A 90 10.61 4.53 -8.60
C ALA A 90 10.54 4.55 -7.06
N LEU A 91 9.76 5.46 -6.48
CA LEU A 91 9.55 5.53 -5.03
C LEU A 91 8.85 4.27 -4.50
N GLY A 92 7.82 3.79 -5.19
CA GLY A 92 7.11 2.56 -4.81
C GLY A 92 8.03 1.36 -4.78
N TYR A 93 8.86 1.19 -5.81
CA TYR A 93 9.84 0.11 -5.87
C TYR A 93 10.90 0.22 -4.75
N PHE A 94 11.43 1.42 -4.51
CA PHE A 94 12.42 1.66 -3.46
C PHE A 94 11.86 1.41 -2.06
N LEU A 95 10.67 1.93 -1.76
CA LEU A 95 10.02 1.74 -0.46
C LEU A 95 9.64 0.28 -0.22
N ALA A 96 9.12 -0.41 -1.23
CA ALA A 96 8.78 -1.83 -1.13
C ALA A 96 10.01 -2.68 -0.76
N GLY A 97 11.16 -2.45 -1.41
CA GLY A 97 12.40 -3.13 -1.06
C GLY A 97 12.84 -2.86 0.39
N LYS A 98 12.72 -1.60 0.85
CA LYS A 98 13.09 -1.23 2.22
C LYS A 98 12.15 -1.82 3.27
N THR A 99 10.86 -1.95 2.98
CA THR A 99 9.87 -2.50 3.93
C THR A 99 9.80 -4.03 3.92
N LEU A 100 10.06 -4.69 2.79
CA LEU A 100 10.10 -6.16 2.72
C LEU A 100 11.30 -6.75 3.46
N LYS A 101 12.47 -6.11 3.38
CA LYS A 101 13.71 -6.61 4.01
C LYS A 101 13.58 -6.91 5.52
N PRO A 102 13.02 -6.03 6.37
CA PRO A 102 12.79 -6.36 7.78
C PRO A 102 11.70 -7.41 7.98
N ILE A 103 10.67 -7.46 7.13
CA ILE A 103 9.61 -8.48 7.18
C ILE A 103 10.20 -9.87 6.90
N GLU A 104 11.04 -9.99 5.88
CA GLU A 104 11.76 -11.22 5.54
C GLU A 104 12.64 -11.70 6.70
N ASN A 105 13.43 -10.80 7.28
CA ASN A 105 14.25 -11.12 8.46
C ASN A 105 13.41 -11.56 9.67
N MET A 106 12.25 -10.94 9.90
CA MET A 106 11.34 -11.33 10.98
C MET A 106 10.72 -12.70 10.72
N LEU A 107 10.29 -12.98 9.49
CA LEU A 107 9.77 -14.28 9.08
C LEU A 107 10.82 -15.38 9.22
N GLU A 108 12.07 -15.11 8.85
CA GLU A 108 13.16 -16.07 8.97
C GLU A 108 13.47 -16.37 10.45
N LYS A 109 13.51 -15.34 11.31
CA LYS A 109 13.65 -15.50 12.75
C LYS A 109 12.48 -16.27 13.36
N GLN A 110 11.24 -15.97 12.93
CA GLN A 110 10.05 -16.68 13.38
C GLN A 110 10.10 -18.17 12.98
N LYS A 111 10.53 -18.47 11.75
CA LYS A 111 10.69 -19.85 11.26
C LYS A 111 11.73 -20.62 12.08
N ARG A 112 12.89 -20.01 12.39
CA ARG A 112 13.93 -20.60 13.24
C ARG A 112 13.43 -20.84 14.66
N PHE A 113 12.78 -19.84 15.28
CA PHE A 113 12.20 -19.98 16.62
C PHE A 113 11.14 -21.09 16.70
N VAL A 114 10.25 -21.21 15.71
CA VAL A 114 9.26 -22.30 15.66
C VAL A 114 9.94 -23.66 15.50
N SER A 115 10.99 -23.74 14.69
CA SER A 115 11.78 -24.96 14.52
C SER A 115 12.49 -25.37 15.81
N ASP A 116 13.13 -24.42 16.48
CA ASP A 116 13.88 -24.62 17.72
C ASP A 116 12.92 -24.98 18.87
N ALA A 117 11.80 -24.26 19.00
CA ALA A 117 10.75 -24.60 19.96
C ALA A 117 10.14 -25.98 19.68
N ALA A 118 9.95 -26.37 18.41
CA ALA A 118 9.48 -27.72 18.09
C ALA A 118 10.48 -28.81 18.49
N HIS A 119 11.79 -28.52 18.44
CA HIS A 119 12.84 -29.43 18.89
C HIS A 119 12.91 -29.47 20.42
N GLU A 120 12.82 -28.32 21.09
CA GLU A 120 12.86 -28.23 22.55
C GLU A 120 11.59 -28.76 23.22
N LEU A 121 10.40 -28.63 22.59
CA LEU A 121 9.13 -29.15 23.10
C LEU A 121 8.98 -30.67 22.95
N ARG A 122 9.83 -31.32 22.14
CA ARG A 122 9.82 -32.78 21.95
C ARG A 122 10.30 -33.53 23.20
N THR A 123 11.23 -32.92 23.94
CA THR A 123 11.81 -33.46 25.18
C THR A 123 10.84 -33.42 26.38
N PRO A 124 10.18 -32.30 26.73
CA PRO A 124 9.19 -32.26 27.79
C PRO A 124 7.90 -33.00 27.43
N SER A 125 7.51 -33.07 26.14
CA SER A 125 6.37 -33.87 25.67
C SER A 125 6.61 -35.37 25.87
N THR A 126 7.83 -35.84 25.60
CA THR A 126 8.21 -37.23 25.88
C THR A 126 8.22 -37.49 27.38
N ALA A 127 8.79 -36.60 28.20
CA ALA A 127 8.79 -36.74 29.65
C ALA A 127 7.36 -36.76 30.24
N ALA A 128 6.48 -35.86 29.80
CA ALA A 128 5.08 -35.82 30.23
C ALA A 128 4.31 -37.07 29.80
N LYS A 129 4.57 -37.61 28.60
CA LYS A 129 3.99 -38.90 28.17
C LYS A 129 4.51 -40.07 29.01
N THR A 130 5.79 -40.09 29.35
CA THR A 130 6.37 -41.13 30.21
C THR A 130 5.78 -41.09 31.61
N GLU A 131 5.63 -39.91 32.22
CA GLU A 131 4.97 -39.76 33.52
C GLU A 131 3.51 -40.22 33.47
N LEU A 132 2.78 -39.87 32.40
CA LEU A 132 1.40 -40.31 32.21
C LEU A 132 1.29 -41.83 32.00
N GLU A 133 2.20 -42.43 31.24
CA GLU A 133 2.27 -43.89 31.05
C GLU A 133 2.60 -44.62 32.35
N VAL A 134 3.52 -44.10 33.17
CA VAL A 134 3.85 -44.67 34.49
C VAL A 134 2.64 -44.59 35.42
N ALA A 135 1.98 -43.43 35.50
CA ALA A 135 0.78 -43.26 36.32
C ALA A 135 -0.38 -44.18 35.89
N LEU A 136 -0.58 -44.36 34.58
CA LEU A 136 -1.58 -45.28 34.04
C LEU A 136 -1.22 -46.75 34.30
N ARG A 137 0.06 -47.11 34.25
CA ARG A 137 0.56 -48.47 34.49
C ARG A 137 0.43 -48.86 35.97
N ASP A 138 0.73 -47.94 36.89
CA ASP A 138 0.52 -48.13 38.33
C ASP A 138 -0.96 -48.31 38.68
N LYS A 139 -1.84 -47.51 38.07
CA LYS A 139 -3.30 -47.66 38.26
C LYS A 139 -3.80 -49.03 37.78
N LYS A 140 -3.26 -49.52 36.65
CA LYS A 140 -3.60 -50.84 36.09
C LYS A 140 -3.08 -51.98 36.96
N LEU A 141 -1.86 -51.87 37.49
CA LEU A 141 -1.27 -52.83 38.43
C LEU A 141 -2.07 -52.90 39.74
N SER A 142 -2.45 -51.75 40.31
CA SER A 142 -3.28 -51.65 41.51
C SER A 142 -4.68 -52.26 41.32
N HIS A 143 -5.34 -51.99 40.19
CA HIS A 143 -6.64 -52.58 39.86
C HIS A 143 -6.56 -54.11 39.71
N ASN A 144 -5.48 -54.63 39.12
CA ASN A 144 -5.31 -56.07 38.95
C ASN A 144 -5.04 -56.79 40.28
N PHE A 145 -4.27 -56.14 41.17
CA PHE A 145 -4.09 -56.60 42.55
C PHE A 145 -5.41 -56.68 43.33
N ASN A 146 -6.27 -55.67 43.19
CA ASN A 146 -7.57 -55.64 43.87
C ASN A 146 -8.51 -56.75 43.34
N ASN A 147 -8.54 -56.98 42.03
CA ASN A 147 -9.30 -58.08 41.44
C ASN A 147 -8.79 -59.46 41.91
N PHE A 148 -7.48 -59.64 42.04
CA PHE A 148 -6.91 -60.90 42.53
C PHE A 148 -7.25 -61.16 44.00
N ARG A 149 -7.26 -60.11 44.84
CA ARG A 149 -7.68 -60.22 46.26
C ARG A 149 -9.18 -60.52 46.40
N LEU A 150 -10.03 -59.95 45.55
CA LEU A 150 -11.46 -60.23 45.54
C LEU A 150 -11.78 -61.65 45.02
N ALA A 151 -11.06 -62.14 44.01
CA ALA A 151 -11.20 -63.51 43.52
C ALA A 151 -10.74 -64.57 44.53
N GLY A 152 -9.75 -64.26 45.38
CA GLY A 152 -9.32 -65.12 46.48
C GLY A 152 -10.29 -65.16 47.68
N LEU A 153 -11.14 -64.14 47.84
CA LEU A 153 -12.14 -64.05 48.91
C LEU A 153 -13.49 -64.68 48.53
N LEU A 154 -13.76 -64.91 47.25
CA LEU A 154 -14.97 -65.58 46.75
C LEU A 154 -14.82 -67.11 46.59
N ARG A 155 -13.66 -67.67 46.96
CA ARG A 155 -13.34 -69.11 46.82
C ARG A 155 -13.16 -69.83 48.17
N ARG A 156 -13.80 -69.36 49.23
CA ARG A 156 -13.93 -70.07 50.50
C ARG A 156 -15.38 -70.22 50.90
#